data_AF-A0A6I6MK15-F1
#
_entry.id   AF-A0A6I6MK15-F1
#
_cell.length_a   1.000
_cell.length_b   1.000
_cell.length_c   1.000
_cell.angle_alpha   90.00
_cell.angle_beta   90.00
_cell.angle_gamma   90.00
#
_symmetry.space_group_name_H-M   'P 1'
#
loop_
_entity.id
_entity.type
_entity.pdbx_description
1 polymer ?
#
loop_
_entity_poly.entity_id
_entity_poly.type
_entity_poly.pdbx_seq_one_letter_code
_entity_poly.pdbx_strand_id
1 'polypeptide(L)'
;MKLFMGVAVAAMLIATPVLAQTAGETTATSPTPIPPSTCGALLPAPTLPDGATASRSDMDTANTTYTAWAEAYRQVIVCRHAEAQALRTQTDARVLEHNAAVEALNTATTTWEADVAEYNARPANRRR
;
A
#
# COMPACT_ATOMS: atom_id res chain seq x y z
N MET A 1 -44.15 25.71 49.33
CA MET A 1 -44.27 27.05 48.70
C MET A 1 -43.78 26.95 47.26
N LYS A 2 -44.63 27.39 46.31
CA LYS A 2 -44.36 28.11 45.05
C LYS A 2 -43.08 27.74 44.27
N LEU A 3 -43.23 27.13 43.08
CA LEU A 3 -43.07 27.71 41.71
C LEU A 3 -41.60 28.06 41.40
N PHE A 4 -40.98 27.65 40.29
CA PHE A 4 -41.25 27.93 38.87
C PHE A 4 -40.66 26.79 37.99
N MET A 5 -41.35 26.21 37.00
CA MET A 5 -41.54 26.69 35.61
C MET A 5 -40.25 27.15 34.93
N GLY A 6 -39.77 26.38 33.94
CA GLY A 6 -38.68 26.77 33.04
C GLY A 6 -38.40 25.73 31.96
N VAL A 7 -38.93 25.96 30.77
CA VAL A 7 -38.95 25.10 29.58
C VAL A 7 -37.58 25.06 28.87
N ALA A 8 -37.17 23.86 28.43
CA ALA A 8 -36.38 23.69 27.20
C ALA A 8 -36.64 22.29 26.64
N VAL A 9 -37.67 22.15 25.79
CA VAL A 9 -37.83 20.96 24.95
C VAL A 9 -36.87 21.12 23.78
N ALA A 10 -35.65 20.61 23.94
CA ALA A 10 -34.80 20.34 22.81
C ALA A 10 -35.36 19.09 22.10
N ALA A 11 -35.96 19.28 20.94
CA ALA A 11 -36.30 18.19 20.03
C ALA A 11 -35.01 17.53 19.56
N MET A 12 -34.51 16.56 20.32
CA MET A 12 -33.49 15.63 19.83
C MET A 12 -34.16 14.70 18.84
N LEU A 13 -33.85 14.90 17.57
CA LEU A 13 -34.04 13.92 16.50
C LEU A 13 -33.26 12.65 16.88
N ILE A 14 -33.95 11.69 17.49
CA ILE A 14 -33.40 10.35 17.71
C ILE A 14 -33.42 9.66 16.34
N ALA A 15 -32.34 9.79 15.58
CA ALA A 15 -32.07 8.91 14.46
C ALA A 15 -31.93 7.49 15.02
N THR A 16 -32.93 6.66 14.78
CA THR A 16 -32.88 5.23 15.07
C THR A 16 -31.72 4.60 14.30
N PRO A 17 -30.80 3.86 14.93
CA PRO A 17 -29.89 3.03 14.18
C PRO A 17 -30.73 1.89 13.59
N VAL A 18 -30.96 1.96 12.27
CA VAL A 18 -31.39 0.81 11.49
C VAL A 18 -30.26 -0.22 11.57
N LEU A 19 -30.52 -1.31 12.28
CA LEU A 19 -29.77 -2.55 12.16
C LEU A 19 -30.17 -3.21 10.83
N ALA A 20 -29.61 -2.72 9.72
CA ALA A 20 -29.61 -3.46 8.46
C ALA A 20 -28.40 -4.40 8.46
N GLN A 21 -28.63 -5.63 8.90
CA GLN A 21 -27.75 -6.75 8.62
C GLN A 21 -27.97 -7.17 7.16
N THR A 22 -26.97 -6.97 6.29
CA THR A 22 -26.85 -7.76 5.05
C THR A 22 -25.40 -7.78 4.58
N ALA A 23 -24.87 -9.00 4.50
CA ALA A 23 -23.74 -9.48 3.72
C ALA A 23 -22.35 -8.90 4.03
N GLY A 24 -21.41 -9.81 4.30
CA GLY A 24 -20.00 -9.51 4.54
C GLY A 24 -19.39 -8.75 3.38
N GLU A 25 -19.10 -7.48 3.63
CA GLU A 25 -18.19 -6.69 2.83
C GLU A 25 -16.80 -6.89 3.45
N THR A 26 -16.03 -7.82 2.87
CA THR A 26 -14.60 -7.89 3.09
C THR A 26 -14.05 -6.50 2.83
N THR A 27 -13.69 -5.80 3.91
CA THR A 27 -13.19 -4.43 3.84
C THR A 27 -11.87 -4.50 3.09
N ALA A 28 -11.91 -4.16 1.80
CA ALA A 28 -10.71 -4.02 0.99
C ALA A 28 -9.87 -2.93 1.64
N THR A 29 -8.71 -3.31 2.16
CA THR A 29 -7.66 -2.40 2.60
C THR A 29 -7.43 -1.38 1.48
N SER A 30 -7.52 -0.08 1.79
CA SER A 30 -7.26 0.99 0.81
C SER A 30 -6.00 0.68 -0.01
N PRO A 31 -6.04 0.74 -1.35
CA PRO A 31 -4.86 0.49 -2.15
C PRO A 31 -3.89 1.63 -1.90
N THR A 32 -2.76 1.34 -1.26
CA THR A 32 -1.61 2.25 -1.23
C THR A 32 -1.30 2.63 -2.68
N PRO A 33 -1.20 3.93 -3.03
CA PRO A 33 -0.98 4.33 -4.41
C PRO A 33 0.36 3.77 -4.90
N ILE A 34 0.30 2.88 -5.89
CA ILE A 34 1.47 2.34 -6.57
C ILE A 34 2.10 3.48 -7.38
N PRO A 35 3.42 3.70 -7.30
CA PRO A 35 4.08 4.70 -8.12
C PRO A 35 3.72 4.52 -9.60
N PRO A 36 3.52 5.62 -10.35
CA PRO A 36 3.27 5.52 -11.77
C PRO A 36 4.48 4.86 -12.45
N SER A 37 4.20 3.93 -13.36
CA SER A 37 5.24 3.28 -14.14
C SER A 37 5.78 4.19 -15.23
N THR A 38 7.06 4.01 -15.54
CA THR A 38 7.78 4.66 -16.63
C THR A 38 7.70 3.88 -17.94
N CYS A 39 7.30 2.59 -17.88
CA CYS A 39 7.09 1.77 -19.06
C CYS A 39 5.83 2.19 -19.83
N GLY A 40 5.78 1.87 -21.13
CA GLY A 40 4.57 2.05 -21.96
C GLY A 40 3.34 1.36 -21.38
N ALA A 41 2.15 1.80 -21.77
CA ALA A 41 0.90 1.14 -21.37
C ALA A 41 0.81 -0.27 -21.98
N LEU A 42 0.21 -1.21 -21.25
CA LEU A 42 -0.11 -2.53 -21.80
C LEU A 42 -1.23 -2.37 -22.83
N LEU A 43 -0.92 -2.68 -24.09
CA LEU A 43 -1.88 -2.59 -25.19
C LEU A 43 -2.92 -3.70 -25.06
N PRO A 44 -4.22 -3.42 -25.25
CA PRO A 44 -5.23 -4.47 -25.30
C PRO A 44 -4.94 -5.43 -26.47
N ALA A 45 -5.29 -6.71 -26.29
CA ALA A 45 -5.16 -7.69 -27.36
C ALA A 45 -6.05 -7.31 -28.56
N PRO A 46 -5.58 -7.51 -29.81
CA PRO A 46 -6.40 -7.28 -30.98
C PRO A 46 -7.51 -8.33 -31.04
N THR A 47 -8.67 -7.94 -31.56
CA THR A 47 -9.73 -8.89 -31.91
C THR A 47 -9.29 -9.69 -33.13
N LEU A 48 -9.28 -11.02 -33.02
CA LEU A 48 -8.91 -11.91 -34.11
C LEU A 48 -10.18 -12.60 -34.68
N PRO A 49 -10.21 -12.89 -35.99
CA PRO A 49 -11.34 -13.59 -36.60
C PRO A 49 -11.44 -15.04 -36.11
N ASP A 50 -12.65 -15.60 -36.15
CA ASP A 50 -12.89 -17.00 -35.81
C ASP A 50 -12.31 -17.92 -36.90
N GLY A 51 -11.33 -18.74 -36.55
CA GLY A 51 -10.65 -19.65 -37.48
C GLY A 51 -11.56 -20.70 -38.11
N ALA A 52 -12.76 -20.93 -37.58
CA ALA A 52 -13.74 -21.84 -38.19
C ALA A 52 -14.49 -21.23 -39.39
N THR A 53 -14.57 -19.89 -39.45
CA THR A 53 -15.39 -19.17 -40.45
C THR A 53 -14.60 -18.15 -41.27
N ALA A 54 -13.38 -17.81 -40.83
CA ALA A 54 -12.50 -16.86 -41.50
C ALA A 54 -11.99 -17.35 -42.85
N SER A 55 -11.84 -16.43 -43.81
CA SER A 55 -11.10 -16.71 -45.04
C SER A 55 -9.59 -16.77 -44.78
N ARG A 56 -8.83 -17.32 -45.74
CA ARG A 56 -7.37 -17.36 -45.63
C ARG A 56 -6.75 -15.96 -45.57
N SER A 57 -7.26 -15.00 -46.34
CA SER A 57 -6.80 -13.62 -46.30
C SER A 57 -7.09 -12.95 -44.96
N ASP A 58 -8.21 -13.28 -44.30
CA ASP A 58 -8.52 -12.76 -42.97
C ASP A 58 -7.51 -13.28 -41.94
N MET A 59 -7.18 -14.57 -42.01
CA MET A 59 -6.19 -15.18 -41.12
C MET A 59 -4.77 -14.65 -41.35
N ASP A 60 -4.37 -14.41 -42.61
CA ASP A 60 -3.06 -13.83 -42.93
C ASP A 60 -2.95 -12.38 -42.40
N THR A 61 -4.03 -11.61 -42.51
CA THR A 61 -4.13 -10.25 -41.94
C THR A 61 -4.07 -10.31 -40.41
N ALA A 62 -4.86 -11.18 -39.80
CA ALA A 62 -4.90 -11.37 -38.35
C ALA A 62 -3.54 -11.80 -37.79
N ASN A 63 -2.81 -12.67 -38.49
CA ASN A 63 -1.47 -13.09 -38.09
C ASN A 63 -0.48 -11.91 -38.09
N THR A 64 -0.56 -11.03 -39.09
CA THR A 64 0.26 -9.82 -39.17
C THR A 64 -0.05 -8.89 -38.00
N THR A 65 -1.33 -8.62 -37.74
CA THR A 65 -1.78 -7.78 -36.61
C THR A 65 -1.35 -8.36 -35.27
N TYR A 66 -1.56 -9.66 -35.06
CA TYR A 66 -1.19 -10.34 -33.81
C TYR A 66 0.32 -10.31 -33.59
N THR A 67 1.13 -10.56 -34.62
CA THR A 67 2.58 -10.60 -34.49
C THR A 67 3.14 -9.24 -34.07
N ALA A 68 2.68 -8.16 -34.72
CA ALA A 68 3.08 -6.80 -34.38
C ALA A 68 2.64 -6.42 -32.95
N TRP A 69 1.40 -6.74 -32.58
CA TRP A 69 0.93 -6.51 -31.21
C TRP A 69 1.77 -7.29 -30.19
N ALA A 70 2.02 -8.58 -30.42
CA ALA A 70 2.73 -9.44 -29.49
C ALA A 70 4.19 -8.97 -29.29
N GLU A 71 4.84 -8.46 -30.33
CA GLU A 71 6.17 -7.87 -30.21
C GLU A 71 6.16 -6.63 -29.30
N ALA A 72 5.27 -5.66 -29.57
CA ALA A 72 5.13 -4.46 -28.76
C ALA A 72 4.75 -4.78 -27.30
N TYR A 73 3.84 -5.73 -27.10
CA TYR A 73 3.36 -6.13 -25.78
C TYR A 73 4.48 -6.79 -24.95
N ARG A 74 5.32 -7.64 -25.56
CA ARG A 74 6.46 -8.26 -24.88
C ARG A 74 7.49 -7.23 -24.41
N GLN A 75 7.77 -6.21 -25.21
CA GLN A 75 8.68 -5.13 -24.81
C GLN A 75 8.18 -4.42 -23.55
N VAL A 76 6.87 -4.13 -23.48
CA VAL A 76 6.27 -3.53 -22.29
C VAL A 76 6.38 -4.46 -21.09
N ILE A 77 6.04 -5.76 -21.22
CA ILE A 77 6.13 -6.69 -20.09
C ILE A 77 7.55 -6.83 -19.55
N VAL A 78 8.56 -6.91 -20.43
CA VAL A 78 9.97 -6.97 -19.99
C VAL A 78 10.35 -5.72 -19.19
N CYS A 79 9.94 -4.53 -19.66
CA CYS A 79 10.14 -3.29 -18.93
C CYS A 79 9.45 -3.32 -17.56
N ARG A 80 8.18 -3.73 -17.49
CA ARG A 80 7.40 -3.81 -16.24
C ARG A 80 8.03 -4.77 -15.23
N HIS A 81 8.59 -5.88 -15.72
CA HIS A 81 9.32 -6.82 -14.89
C HIS A 81 10.61 -6.19 -14.32
N ALA A 82 11.37 -5.45 -15.13
CA ALA A 82 12.55 -4.73 -14.64
C ALA A 82 12.20 -3.68 -13.58
N GLU A 83 11.12 -2.92 -13.76
CA GLU A 83 10.63 -1.98 -12.74
C GLU A 83 10.26 -2.69 -11.43
N ALA A 84 9.54 -3.81 -11.51
CA ALA A 84 9.18 -4.58 -10.33
C ALA A 84 10.42 -5.09 -9.58
N GLN A 85 11.46 -5.52 -10.30
CA GLN A 85 12.74 -5.91 -9.69
C GLN A 85 13.44 -4.72 -9.02
N ALA A 86 13.46 -3.55 -9.67
CA ALA A 86 14.06 -2.34 -9.09
C ALA A 86 13.35 -1.90 -7.79
N LEU A 87 12.02 -2.02 -7.73
CA LEU A 87 11.25 -1.73 -6.52
C LEU A 87 11.54 -2.74 -5.39
N ARG A 88 11.73 -4.02 -5.72
CA ARG A 88 12.14 -5.03 -4.74
C ARG A 88 13.51 -4.71 -4.17
N THR A 89 14.50 -4.42 -5.01
CA THR A 89 15.84 -4.01 -4.55
C THR A 89 15.80 -2.79 -3.64
N GLN A 90 14.97 -1.78 -3.96
CA GLN A 90 14.78 -0.63 -3.07
C GLN A 90 14.17 -1.02 -1.73
N THR A 91 13.17 -1.92 -1.74
CA THR A 91 12.55 -2.42 -0.52
C THR A 91 13.56 -3.16 0.35
N ASP A 92 14.35 -4.05 -0.25
CA ASP A 92 15.40 -4.81 0.45
C ASP A 92 16.44 -3.86 1.07
N ALA A 93 16.86 -2.83 0.34
CA ALA A 93 17.77 -1.81 0.87
C ALA A 93 17.17 -1.05 2.07
N ARG A 94 15.89 -0.67 2.02
CA ARG A 94 15.21 -0.01 3.15
C ARG A 94 15.03 -0.94 4.35
N VAL A 95 14.83 -2.22 4.14
CA VAL A 95 14.81 -3.22 5.23
C VAL A 95 16.16 -3.29 5.92
N LEU A 96 17.26 -3.29 5.16
CA LEU A 96 18.61 -3.27 5.74
C LEU A 96 18.87 -2.00 6.55
N GLU A 97 18.51 -0.83 6.00
CA GLU A 97 18.61 0.45 6.73
C GLU A 97 17.80 0.44 8.03
N HIS A 98 16.57 -0.09 7.99
CA HIS A 98 15.73 -0.21 9.17
C HIS A 98 16.38 -1.09 10.24
N ASN A 99 16.87 -2.27 9.85
CA ASN A 99 17.51 -3.20 10.78
C ASN A 99 18.77 -2.58 11.41
N ALA A 100 19.58 -1.88 10.63
CA ALA A 100 20.75 -1.16 11.14
C ALA A 100 20.35 -0.05 12.13
N ALA A 101 19.28 0.69 11.85
CA ALA A 101 18.77 1.71 12.75
C ALA A 101 18.26 1.12 14.08
N VAL A 102 17.58 -0.03 14.04
CA VAL A 102 17.14 -0.75 15.24
C VAL A 102 18.33 -1.20 16.09
N GLU A 103 19.37 -1.76 15.47
CA GLU A 103 20.59 -2.15 16.18
C GLU A 103 21.30 -0.96 16.83
N ALA A 104 21.42 0.15 16.10
CA ALA A 104 21.99 1.39 16.61
C ALA A 104 21.20 1.93 17.81
N LEU A 105 19.86 1.93 17.72
CA LEU A 105 18.97 2.34 18.80
C LEU A 105 19.18 1.46 20.05
N ASN A 106 19.16 0.13 19.89
CA ASN A 106 19.33 -0.80 21.00
C ASN A 106 20.69 -0.62 21.70
N THR A 107 21.75 -0.40 20.92
CA THR A 107 23.09 -0.14 21.44
C THR A 107 23.14 1.16 22.23
N ALA A 108 22.56 2.23 21.69
CA ALA A 108 22.48 3.54 22.35
C ALA A 108 21.67 3.45 23.65
N THR A 109 20.52 2.76 23.63
CA THR A 109 19.70 2.54 24.83
C THR A 109 20.46 1.78 25.91
N THR A 110 21.13 0.68 25.55
CA THR A 110 21.91 -0.12 26.52
C THR A 110 23.04 0.71 27.15
N THR A 111 23.73 1.51 26.34
CA THR A 111 24.79 2.41 26.82
C THR A 111 24.24 3.46 27.77
N TRP A 112 23.13 4.08 27.41
CA TRP A 112 22.46 5.08 28.24
C TRP A 112 21.99 4.52 29.58
N GLU A 113 21.40 3.31 29.59
CA GLU A 113 20.99 2.63 30.81
C GLU A 113 22.18 2.38 31.75
N ALA A 114 23.34 1.99 31.19
CA ALA A 114 24.56 1.82 31.96
C ALA A 114 25.06 3.15 32.57
N ASP A 115 25.06 4.23 31.79
CA ASP A 115 25.47 5.57 32.27
C ASP A 115 24.55 6.08 33.38
N VAL A 116 23.24 5.87 33.25
CA VAL A 116 22.26 6.22 34.28
C VAL A 116 22.49 5.40 35.54
N ALA A 117 22.78 4.10 35.42
CA ALA A 117 23.10 3.25 36.56
C ALA A 117 24.37 3.73 37.28
N GLU A 118 25.43 4.09 36.54
CA GLU A 118 26.65 4.67 37.10
C GLU A 118 26.37 5.99 37.82
N TYR A 119 25.61 6.90 37.19
CA TYR A 119 25.22 8.18 37.78
C TYR A 119 24.50 8.00 39.11
N ASN A 120 23.52 7.09 39.16
CA ASN A 120 22.71 6.82 40.35
C ASN A 120 23.52 6.13 41.46
N ALA A 121 24.56 5.37 41.11
CA ALA A 121 25.45 4.74 42.09
C ALA A 121 26.40 5.74 42.77
N ARG A 122 26.45 7.00 42.32
CA ARG A 122 27.34 8.01 42.90
C ARG A 122 26.90 8.38 44.32
N PRO A 123 27.77 8.21 45.34
CA PRO A 123 27.42 8.62 46.69
C PRO A 123 27.24 10.14 46.76
N ALA A 124 26.20 10.61 47.47
CA ALA A 124 25.88 12.03 47.67
C ALA A 124 26.96 12.86 48.43
N ASN A 125 28.11 12.27 48.72
CA ASN A 125 29.15 12.79 49.59
C ASN A 125 30.22 13.61 48.85
N ARG A 126 29.82 14.69 48.17
CA ARG A 126 30.73 15.79 47.78
C ARG A 126 30.21 17.18 48.19
N ARG A 127 29.45 17.25 49.29
CA ARG A 127 29.14 18.51 49.99
C ARG A 127 29.53 18.37 51.46
N ARG A 128 30.82 18.46 51.76
CA ARG A 128 31.36 18.85 53.06
C ARG A 128 32.63 19.64 52.82
#